data_AF-A0A344TD82-F1
#
_entry.id   AF-A0A344TD82-F1
#
_cell.length_a   1.000
_cell.length_b   1.000
_cell.length_c   1.000
_cell.angle_alpha   90.00
_cell.angle_beta   90.00
_cell.angle_gamma   90.00
#
_symmetry.space_group_name_H-M   'P 1'
#
loop_
_entity.id
_entity.type
_entity.pdbx_description
1 polymer ?
#
loop_
_entity_poly.entity_id
_entity_poly.type
_entity_poly.pdbx_seq_one_letter_code
_entity_poly.pdbx_strand_id
1 'polypeptide(L)' 'MSTLQNVANFNIRKLRKEKKLSREDMAHHLDISLEAYRKIENGTTNLSLDRLEQICEVLETDIFRMLTPRTET' A
#
# COMPACT_ATOMS: atom_id res chain seq x y z
N MET A 1 -15.57 -4.19 6.64
CA MET A 1 -14.29 -3.59 6.21
C MET A 1 -14.57 -2.18 5.72
N SER A 2 -13.67 -1.23 5.97
CA SER A 2 -13.82 0.17 5.53
C SER A 2 -13.49 0.30 4.03
N THR A 3 -14.37 0.94 3.25
CA THR A 3 -14.18 1.17 1.81
C THR A 3 -12.87 1.91 1.51
N LEU A 4 -12.48 2.86 2.36
CA LEU A 4 -11.23 3.62 2.25
C LEU A 4 -9.99 2.72 2.29
N GLN A 5 -10.02 1.71 3.17
CA GLN A 5 -8.88 0.82 3.34
C GLN A 5 -8.67 -0.03 2.08
N ASN A 6 -9.75 -0.57 1.52
CA ASN A 6 -9.71 -1.34 0.28
C ASN A 6 -9.11 -0.54 -0.89
N VAL A 7 -9.47 0.76 -0.99
CA VAL A 7 -8.89 1.66 -2.01
C VAL A 7 -7.38 1.79 -1.82
N ALA A 8 -6.93 2.03 -0.59
CA ALA A 8 -5.50 2.12 -0.28
C ALA A 8 -4.76 0.81 -0.62
N ASN A 9 -5.26 -0.34 -0.17
CA ASN A 9 -4.62 -1.64 -0.42
C ASN A 9 -4.48 -1.93 -1.93
N PHE A 10 -5.51 -1.61 -2.72
CA PHE A 10 -5.47 -1.73 -4.17
C PHE A 10 -4.42 -0.80 -4.80
N ASN A 11 -4.41 0.48 -4.42
CA ASN A 11 -3.49 1.47 -4.95
C ASN A 11 -2.03 1.16 -4.59
N ILE A 12 -1.77 0.68 -3.38
CA ILE A 12 -0.43 0.21 -2.94
C ILE A 12 0.06 -0.90 -3.88
N ARG A 13 -0.76 -1.93 -4.09
CA ARG A 13 -0.39 -3.06 -4.96
C ARG A 13 -0.14 -2.61 -6.40
N LYS A 14 -0.94 -1.67 -6.89
CA LYS A 14 -0.80 -1.12 -8.23
C LYS A 14 0.49 -0.32 -8.39
N LEU A 15 0.73 0.68 -7.54
CA LEU A 15 1.94 1.51 -7.63
C LEU A 15 3.22 0.71 -7.42
N ARG A 16 3.23 -0.24 -6.49
CA ARG A 16 4.37 -1.13 -6.31
C ARG A 16 4.75 -1.85 -7.61
N LYS A 17 3.77 -2.39 -8.33
CA LYS A 17 4.00 -3.04 -9.63
C LYS A 17 4.46 -2.07 -10.71
N GLU A 18 3.89 -0.87 -10.76
CA GLU A 18 4.33 0.20 -11.68
C GLU A 18 5.80 0.56 -11.44
N LYS A 19 6.23 0.57 -10.17
CA LYS A 19 7.63 0.78 -9.76
C LYS A 19 8.53 -0.46 -9.84
N LYS A 20 8.00 -1.60 -10.30
CA LYS A 20 8.71 -2.87 -10.41
C LYS A 20 9.32 -3.39 -9.09
N LEU A 21 8.75 -2.98 -7.96
CA LEU A 21 9.17 -3.45 -6.64
C LEU A 21 8.51 -4.81 -6.33
N SER A 22 9.29 -5.74 -5.82
CA SER A 22 8.76 -7.01 -5.27
C SER A 22 8.10 -6.78 -3.91
N ARG A 23 7.46 -7.82 -3.36
CA ARG A 23 6.90 -7.70 -2.00
C ARG A 23 8.00 -7.78 -0.95
N GLU A 24 9.05 -8.50 -1.28
CA GLU A 24 10.29 -8.64 -0.51
C GLU A 24 11.00 -7.28 -0.40
N ASP A 25 11.09 -6.52 -1.51
CA ASP A 25 11.66 -5.17 -1.49
C ASP A 25 10.87 -4.25 -0.56
N MET A 26 9.54 -4.26 -0.66
CA MET A 26 8.69 -3.45 0.21
C MET A 26 8.80 -3.86 1.67
N ALA A 27 8.81 -5.16 1.96
CA ALA A 27 8.96 -5.69 3.30
C ALA A 27 10.31 -5.26 3.91
N HIS A 28 11.38 -5.29 3.11
CA HIS A 28 12.69 -4.82 3.49
C HIS A 28 12.71 -3.30 3.77
N HIS A 29 12.16 -2.48 2.88
CA HIS A 29 12.10 -1.03 3.07
C HIS A 29 11.25 -0.60 4.28
N LEU A 30 10.22 -1.38 4.62
CA LEU A 30 9.29 -1.07 5.71
C LEU A 30 9.69 -1.70 7.05
N ASP A 31 10.81 -2.43 7.07
CA ASP A 31 11.29 -3.23 8.20
C ASP A 31 10.19 -4.14 8.79
N ILE A 32 9.55 -4.92 7.92
CA ILE A 32 8.52 -5.90 8.28
C ILE A 32 8.75 -7.24 7.59
N SER A 33 8.06 -8.28 8.04
CA SER A 33 8.07 -9.56 7.34
C SER A 33 7.34 -9.49 6.00
N LEU A 34 7.76 -10.31 5.04
CA LEU A 34 7.06 -10.50 3.77
C LEU A 34 5.57 -10.82 3.97
N GLU A 35 5.27 -11.64 4.99
CA GLU A 35 3.90 -12.02 5.33
C GLU A 35 3.08 -10.84 5.86
N ALA A 36 3.68 -9.97 6.69
CA ALA A 36 3.03 -8.75 7.12
C ALA A 36 2.68 -7.85 5.92
N TYR A 37 3.60 -7.69 4.97
CA TYR A 37 3.32 -6.93 3.75
C TYR A 37 2.24 -7.58 2.87
N ARG A 38 2.22 -8.92 2.74
CA ARG A 38 1.13 -9.64 2.03
C ARG A 38 -0.23 -9.38 2.66
N LYS A 39 -0.32 -9.37 3.99
CA LYS A 39 -1.57 -9.08 4.72
C LYS A 39 -2.04 -7.65 4.47
N ILE A 40 -1.12 -6.70 4.34
CA ILE A 40 -1.44 -5.33 3.93
C ILE A 40 -2.05 -5.34 2.52
N GLU A 41 -1.40 -5.89 1.50
CA GLU A 41 -1.98 -5.87 0.13
C GLU A 41 -3.33 -6.59 0.04
N ASN A 42 -3.54 -7.64 0.84
CA ASN A 42 -4.76 -8.42 0.83
C ASN A 42 -5.88 -7.81 1.70
N GLY A 43 -5.61 -6.74 2.45
CA GLY A 43 -6.60 -6.11 3.34
C GLY A 43 -6.97 -6.96 4.56
N THR A 44 -6.13 -7.93 4.94
CA THR A 44 -6.40 -8.85 6.07
C THR A 44 -5.86 -8.34 7.40
N THR A 45 -5.16 -7.21 7.41
CA THR A 45 -4.75 -6.47 8.61
C THR A 45 -5.26 -5.04 8.52
N ASN A 46 -5.49 -4.41 9.67
CA ASN A 46 -5.79 -2.98 9.70
C ASN A 46 -4.54 -2.19 9.30
N LEU A 47 -4.69 -1.25 8.37
CA LEU A 47 -3.62 -0.39 7.89
C LEU A 47 -3.70 0.93 8.66
N SER A 48 -2.73 1.19 9.53
CA SER A 48 -2.63 2.47 10.22
C SER A 48 -2.20 3.60 9.26
N LEU A 49 -2.49 4.84 9.65
CA LEU A 49 -2.08 6.01 8.89
C LEU A 49 -0.55 6.10 8.79
N ASP A 50 0.16 5.94 9.92
CA ASP A 50 1.63 5.95 9.95
C ASP A 50 2.23 4.91 9.00
N ARG A 51 1.63 3.72 8.91
CA ARG A 51 2.10 2.68 7.99
C ARG A 51 1.81 3.05 6.54
N LEU A 52 0.66 3.66 6.28
CA LEU A 52 0.33 4.16 4.95
C LEU A 52 1.32 5.26 4.52
N GLU A 53 1.70 6.17 5.42
CA GLU A 53 2.70 7.20 5.16
C GLU A 53 4.07 6.59 4.80
N GLN A 54 4.57 5.63 5.58
CA GLN A 54 5.80 4.91 5.26
C GLN A 54 5.74 4.23 3.89
N ILE A 55 4.61 3.61 3.55
CA ILE A 55 4.42 3.00 2.22
C ILE A 55 4.45 4.07 1.13
N CYS A 56 3.87 5.25 1.38
CA CYS A 56 3.90 6.37 0.46
C CYS A 56 5.32 6.88 0.22
N GLU A 57 6.15 6.96 1.26
CA GLU A 57 7.57 7.32 1.15
C GLU A 57 8.33 6.34 0.25
N VAL A 58 8.20 5.03 0.48
CA VAL A 58 8.86 3.99 -0.33
C VAL A 58 8.37 4.03 -1.78
N LEU A 59 7.08 4.29 -1.99
CA LEU A 59 6.48 4.38 -3.32
C LEU A 59 6.61 5.79 -3.93
N GLU A 60 7.33 6.71 -3.29
CA GLU A 60 7.51 8.12 -3.66
C GLU A 60 6.21 8.74 -4.20
N THR A 61 5.16 8.66 -3.38
CA THR A 61 3.82 9.13 -3.70
C THR A 61 3.22 9.84 -2.50
N ASP A 62 2.13 10.55 -2.74
CA ASP A 62 1.37 11.22 -1.69
C ASP A 62 0.17 10.37 -1.21
N ILE A 63 -0.26 10.60 0.03
CA ILE A 63 -1.35 9.89 0.70
C ILE A 63 -2.72 10.10 0.03
N PHE A 64 -2.99 11.29 -0.50
CA PHE A 64 -4.22 11.58 -1.25
C PHE A 64 -4.31 10.69 -2.49
N ARG A 65 -3.18 10.45 -3.19
CA ARG A 65 -3.14 9.53 -4.32
C ARG A 65 -3.43 8.09 -3.90
N MET A 66 -3.05 7.68 -2.69
CA MET A 66 -3.39 6.35 -2.16
C MET A 66 -4.86 6.20 -1.82
N LEU A 67 -5.52 7.26 -1.35
CA LEU A 67 -6.91 7.21 -0.90
C LEU A 67 -7.93 7.55 -1.99
N THR A 68 -7.47 8.04 -3.15
CA THR A 68 -8.35 8.41 -4.27
C THR A 68 -8.81 7.15 -5.01
N PRO A 69 -10.13 6.82 -5.03
CA PRO A 69 -10.64 5.80 -5.94
C PRO A 69 -10.50 6.30 -7.38
N ARG A 70 -10.10 5.43 -8.31
CA ARG A 70 -10.19 5.78 -9.73
C ARG A 70 -11.67 5.93 -10.10
N THR A 71 -12.11 7.16 -10.24
CA THR A 71 -13.29 7.48 -11.04
C THR A 71 -12.84 7.37 -12.49
N GLU A 72 -13.13 6.24 -13.13
CA GLU A 72 -13.02 6.16 -14.58
C GLU A 72 -14.09 7.08 -15.18
N THR A 73 -13.66 8.07 -15.98
CA THR A 73 -14.49 8.70 -17.01
C THR A 73 -14.49 7.84 -18.26
#